data_AF-Q6JZK4-F1
#
_entry.id   AF-Q6JZK4-F1
#
_cell.length_a   1.000
_cell.length_b   1.000
_cell.length_c   1.000
_cell.angle_alpha   90.00
_cell.angle_beta   90.00
_cell.angle_gamma   90.00
#
_symmetry.space_group_name_H-M   'P 1'
#
loop_
_entity.id
_entity.type
_entity.pdbx_description
1 polymer ?
#
loop_
_entity_poly.entity_id
_entity_poly.type
_entity_poly.pdbx_seq_one_letter_code
_entity_poly.pdbx_strand_id
1 'polypeptide(L)'
;TVRAHWQEKRKVSRQNRSAGSQAYCRLQELTINLRYDFIIVPVEYTANNCEGPCRRPLSTRSPGYSSHTVLLLEMQARGTPLRRSPCCVPANTPARTSSSSPGRACRSRRTP
;
A
#
# COMPACT_ATOMS: atom_id res chain seq x y z
N THR A 1 -2.65 20.34 -22.02
CA THR A 1 -2.11 19.28 -22.91
C THR A 1 -2.66 17.92 -22.50
N VAL A 2 -2.77 16.98 -23.43
CA VAL A 2 -3.27 15.60 -23.17
C VAL A 2 -2.50 14.91 -22.04
N ARG A 3 -1.18 15.13 -21.97
CA ARG A 3 -0.30 14.58 -20.93
C ARG A 3 -0.69 15.01 -19.50
N ALA A 4 -1.11 16.26 -19.30
CA ALA A 4 -1.54 16.74 -17.99
C ALA A 4 -2.86 16.09 -17.54
N HIS A 5 -3.79 15.90 -18.49
CA HIS A 5 -5.07 15.24 -18.21
C HIS A 5 -4.88 13.77 -17.78
N TRP A 6 -3.98 13.02 -18.43
CA TRP A 6 -3.65 11.64 -18.05
C TRP A 6 -2.95 11.54 -16.69
N GLN A 7 -2.08 12.50 -16.35
CA GLN A 7 -1.46 12.55 -15.03
C GLN A 7 -2.50 12.83 -13.94
N GLU A 8 -3.44 13.73 -14.19
CA GLU A 8 -4.49 14.06 -13.23
C GLU A 8 -5.45 12.90 -13.00
N LYS A 9 -5.91 12.23 -14.07
CA LYS A 9 -6.70 10.99 -13.95
C LYS A 9 -5.96 9.90 -13.16
N ARG A 10 -4.65 9.75 -13.34
CA ARG A 10 -3.83 8.80 -12.56
C ARG A 10 -3.73 9.20 -11.07
N LYS A 11 -3.66 10.49 -10.74
CA LYS A 11 -3.65 10.95 -9.34
C LYS A 11 -4.99 10.69 -8.65
N VAL A 12 -6.10 11.05 -9.29
CA VAL A 12 -7.45 10.85 -8.76
C VAL A 12 -7.76 9.36 -8.59
N SER A 13 -7.38 8.53 -9.58
CA SER A 13 -7.53 7.06 -9.48
C SER A 13 -6.75 6.48 -8.30
N ARG A 14 -5.54 6.99 -8.00
CA ARG A 14 -4.76 6.56 -6.84
C ARG A 14 -5.38 7.01 -5.52
N GLN A 15 -5.98 8.20 -5.46
CA GLN A 15 -6.66 8.70 -4.27
C GLN A 15 -7.94 7.91 -3.96
N ASN A 16 -8.77 7.61 -4.97
CA ASN A 16 -10.01 6.85 -4.77
C ASN A 16 -9.79 5.39 -4.34
N ARG A 17 -8.66 4.77 -4.72
CA ARG A 17 -8.27 3.44 -4.20
C ARG A 17 -8.04 3.42 -2.69
N SER A 18 -7.91 4.59 -2.05
CA SER A 18 -7.70 4.72 -0.60
C SER A 18 -8.98 5.06 0.17
N ALA A 19 -10.15 5.09 -0.50
CA ALA A 19 -11.43 5.51 0.07
C ALA A 19 -12.31 4.36 0.60
N GLY A 20 -11.78 3.15 0.72
CA GLY A 20 -12.45 2.00 1.35
C GLY A 20 -12.48 2.08 2.88
N SER A 21 -13.46 1.41 3.51
CA SER A 21 -13.82 1.40 4.95
C SER A 21 -12.66 1.51 5.96
N GLN A 22 -12.94 2.10 7.15
CA GLN A 22 -12.03 2.55 8.22
C GLN A 22 -11.07 1.50 8.87
N ALA A 23 -10.46 0.59 8.11
CA ALA A 23 -9.38 -0.26 8.60
C ALA A 23 -8.03 0.46 8.43
N TYR A 24 -7.19 0.48 9.48
CA TYR A 24 -5.79 0.92 9.39
C TYR A 24 -5.02 0.15 8.29
N CYS A 25 -3.90 0.70 7.80
CA CYS A 25 -3.00 0.02 6.85
C CYS A 25 -2.77 -1.45 7.25
N ARG A 26 -3.25 -2.37 6.41
CA ARG A 26 -3.25 -3.82 6.66
C ARG A 26 -3.07 -4.62 5.38
N LEU A 27 -2.75 -5.90 5.54
CA LEU A 27 -2.76 -6.87 4.46
C LEU A 27 -4.21 -7.16 4.09
N GLN A 28 -4.49 -7.07 2.80
CA GLN A 28 -5.77 -7.37 2.18
C GLN A 28 -5.55 -8.50 1.17
N GLU A 29 -6.45 -9.47 1.17
CA GLU A 29 -6.38 -10.56 0.19
C GLU A 29 -6.68 -10.03 -1.21
N LEU A 30 -5.84 -10.44 -2.18
CA LEU A 30 -5.99 -10.08 -3.58
C LEU A 30 -5.53 -11.25 -4.44
N THR A 31 -6.45 -11.78 -5.24
CA THR A 31 -6.21 -12.83 -6.23
C THR A 31 -6.28 -12.23 -7.62
N ILE A 32 -5.30 -12.58 -8.46
CA ILE A 32 -5.15 -12.05 -9.81
C ILE A 32 -5.30 -13.21 -10.78
N ASN A 33 -6.11 -13.01 -11.82
CA ASN A 33 -6.20 -13.93 -12.94
C ASN A 33 -5.01 -13.70 -13.90
N LEU A 34 -4.27 -14.76 -14.19
CA LEU A 34 -3.06 -14.75 -15.00
C LEU A 34 -3.29 -15.38 -16.39
N ARG A 35 -4.53 -15.52 -16.87
CA ARG A 35 -4.81 -16.01 -18.23
C ARG A 35 -4.30 -15.02 -19.27
N TYR A 36 -3.05 -15.23 -19.66
CA TYR A 36 -2.34 -14.53 -20.72
C TYR A 36 -1.57 -15.56 -21.55
N ASP A 37 -1.39 -15.30 -22.85
CA ASP A 37 -0.82 -16.26 -23.80
C ASP A 37 0.60 -16.75 -23.42
N PHE A 38 1.32 -15.97 -22.61
CA PHE A 38 2.69 -16.28 -22.17
C PHE A 38 2.78 -16.88 -20.76
N ILE A 39 1.67 -17.00 -20.02
CA ILE A 39 1.64 -17.61 -18.69
C ILE A 39 0.90 -18.94 -18.78
N ILE A 40 1.67 -20.03 -18.82
CA ILE A 40 1.13 -21.38 -18.97
C ILE A 40 0.40 -21.81 -17.69
N VAL A 41 1.02 -21.61 -16.53
CA VAL A 41 0.47 -21.87 -15.19
C VAL A 41 1.16 -20.98 -14.15
N PRO A 42 0.50 -20.63 -13.02
CA PRO A 42 -0.89 -20.89 -12.69
C PRO A 42 -1.85 -19.89 -13.35
N VAL A 43 -3.12 -20.28 -13.47
CA VAL A 43 -4.21 -19.46 -14.02
C VAL A 43 -4.62 -18.33 -13.06
N GLU A 44 -4.38 -18.52 -11.75
CA GLU A 44 -4.66 -17.55 -10.70
C GLU A 44 -3.50 -17.48 -9.70
N TYR A 45 -3.26 -16.30 -9.14
CA TYR A 45 -2.21 -16.05 -8.15
C TYR A 45 -2.67 -15.12 -7.04
N THR A 46 -2.56 -15.57 -5.79
CA THR A 46 -2.82 -14.75 -4.60
C THR A 46 -1.61 -13.87 -4.29
N ALA A 47 -1.62 -12.67 -4.86
CA ALA A 47 -0.57 -11.67 -4.64
C ALA A 47 -0.69 -10.99 -3.27
N ASN A 48 -1.93 -10.84 -2.78
CA ASN A 48 -2.31 -9.93 -1.70
C ASN A 48 -1.99 -8.45 -2.03
N ASN A 49 -2.59 -7.55 -1.27
CA ASN A 49 -2.43 -6.11 -1.40
C ASN A 49 -2.24 -5.48 -0.01
N CYS A 50 -1.65 -4.30 0.04
CA CYS A 50 -1.64 -3.47 1.24
C CYS A 50 -2.62 -2.32 1.06
N GLU A 51 -3.62 -2.25 1.92
CA GLU A 51 -4.69 -1.26 1.83
C GLU A 51 -5.02 -0.64 3.18
N GLY A 52 -5.50 0.59 3.14
CA GLY A 52 -5.92 1.37 4.31
C GLY A 52 -5.17 2.70 4.44
N PRO A 53 -5.71 3.66 5.20
CA PRO A 53 -5.09 4.94 5.40
C PRO A 53 -3.89 4.84 6.33
N CYS A 54 -2.88 5.66 6.04
CA CYS A 54 -1.75 5.91 6.93
C CYS A 54 -2.06 7.18 7.74
N ARG A 55 -2.63 7.01 8.94
CA ARG A 55 -3.01 8.12 9.83
C ARG A 55 -2.74 7.73 11.29
N ARG A 56 -2.75 8.73 12.18
CA ARG A 56 -2.72 8.48 13.63
C ARG A 56 -4.10 8.02 14.14
N PRO A 57 -4.15 7.24 15.24
CA PRO A 57 -3.01 6.66 15.96
C PRO A 57 -2.31 5.56 15.15
N LEU A 58 -1.00 5.38 15.35
CA LEU A 58 -0.26 4.31 14.69
C LEU A 58 -0.84 2.97 15.12
N SER A 59 -1.11 2.08 14.17
CA SER A 59 -1.57 0.73 14.51
C SER A 59 -0.45 -0.03 15.24
N THR A 60 -0.73 -0.55 16.44
CA THR A 60 0.18 -1.45 17.18
C THR A 60 0.43 -2.77 16.45
N ARG A 61 -0.41 -3.09 15.45
CA ARG A 61 -0.32 -4.31 14.63
C ARG A 61 0.66 -4.21 13.46
N SER A 62 1.18 -3.01 13.15
CA SER A 62 2.20 -2.82 12.13
C SER A 62 3.55 -2.59 12.81
N PRO A 63 4.35 -3.65 13.03
CA PRO A 63 5.68 -3.48 13.59
C PRO A 63 6.54 -2.68 12.61
N GLY A 64 7.28 -1.68 13.11
CA GLY A 64 8.38 -1.01 12.43
C GLY A 64 8.02 0.10 11.42
N TYR A 65 7.29 1.11 11.89
CA TYR A 65 7.35 2.44 11.29
C TYR A 65 8.78 2.98 11.35
N SER A 66 9.27 3.52 10.24
CA SER A 66 10.52 4.29 10.23
C SER A 66 10.34 5.63 10.95
N SER A 67 11.39 6.18 11.55
CA SER A 67 11.34 7.51 12.19
C SER A 67 10.84 8.59 11.22
N HIS A 68 11.27 8.53 9.95
CA HIS A 68 10.78 9.42 8.90
C HIS A 68 9.27 9.34 8.69
N THR A 69 8.69 8.13 8.73
CA THR A 69 7.23 7.97 8.60
C THR A 69 6.47 8.44 9.83
N VAL A 70 7.04 8.29 11.03
CA VAL A 70 6.45 8.84 12.26
C VAL A 70 6.39 10.36 12.18
N LEU A 71 7.50 11.01 11.80
CA LEU A 71 7.59 12.46 11.62
C LEU A 71 6.57 12.97 10.59
N LEU A 72 6.47 12.33 9.42
CA LEU A 72 5.50 12.75 8.40
C LEU A 72 4.05 12.64 8.87
N LEU A 73 3.72 11.59 9.62
CA LEU A 73 2.37 11.44 10.18
C LEU A 73 2.08 12.49 11.26
N GLU A 74 3.07 12.93 12.02
CA GLU A 74 2.94 14.06 12.96
C GLU A 74 2.71 15.39 12.22
N MET A 75 3.52 15.67 11.21
CA MET A 75 3.37 16.86 10.38
C MET A 75 1.98 16.91 9.74
N GLN A 76 1.51 15.78 9.20
CA GLN A 76 0.16 15.68 8.62
C GLN A 76 -0.94 15.91 9.66
N ALA A 77 -0.82 15.32 10.85
CA ALA A 77 -1.79 15.52 11.94
C ALA A 77 -1.86 16.97 12.41
N ARG A 78 -0.75 17.71 12.32
CA ARG A 78 -0.66 19.15 12.62
C ARG A 78 -1.10 20.04 11.45
N GLY A 79 -1.59 19.48 10.35
CA GLY A 79 -2.03 20.24 9.17
C GLY A 79 -0.89 20.79 8.31
N THR A 80 0.35 20.32 8.50
CA THR A 80 1.47 20.75 7.67
C THR A 80 1.29 20.25 6.24
N PRO A 81 1.41 21.10 5.21
CA PRO A 81 1.22 20.70 3.82
C PRO A 81 2.37 19.78 3.39
N LEU A 82 2.10 18.48 3.31
CA LEU A 82 3.01 17.52 2.73
C LEU A 82 2.76 17.46 1.21
N ARG A 83 3.83 17.49 0.41
CA ARG A 83 3.73 17.24 -1.05
C ARG A 83 3.09 15.89 -1.38
N ARG A 84 3.29 14.89 -0.51
CA ARG A 84 2.68 13.55 -0.58
C ARG A 84 2.51 13.02 0.84
N SER A 85 1.34 12.49 1.15
CA SER A 85 1.09 11.74 2.37
C SER A 85 1.80 10.38 2.32
N PRO A 86 2.09 9.75 3.47
CA PRO A 86 2.55 8.37 3.53
C PRO A 86 1.53 7.40 2.92
N CYS A 87 2.00 6.34 2.27
CA CYS A 87 1.17 5.31 1.62
C CYS A 87 1.32 3.95 2.32
N CYS A 88 0.26 3.15 2.33
CA CYS A 88 0.29 1.77 2.80
C CYS A 88 0.92 0.89 1.71
N VAL A 89 2.05 0.26 2.02
CA VAL A 89 2.83 -0.54 1.06
C VAL A 89 3.37 -1.82 1.70
N PRO A 90 3.73 -2.84 0.91
CA PRO A 90 4.41 -4.02 1.44
C PRO A 90 5.74 -3.65 2.13
N ALA A 91 5.95 -4.19 3.33
CA ALA A 91 7.26 -4.22 3.96
C ALA A 91 8.10 -5.32 3.30
N ASN A 92 9.40 -5.08 3.13
CA ASN A 92 10.32 -5.99 2.43
C ASN A 92 10.08 -7.48 2.79
N THR A 93 10.07 -8.30 1.74
CA THR A 93 9.78 -9.73 1.72
C THR A 93 10.86 -10.57 2.40
N PRO A 94 10.55 -11.59 3.22
CA PRO A 94 11.36 -12.79 3.17
C PRO A 94 11.09 -13.49 1.82
N ALA A 95 12.16 -14.02 1.24
CA ALA A 95 12.12 -14.89 0.08
C ALA A 95 11.08 -16.02 0.27
N ARG A 96 10.57 -16.53 -0.85
CA ARG A 96 9.65 -17.65 -0.94
C ARG A 96 10.13 -18.84 -0.08
N THR A 97 9.61 -19.00 1.13
CA THR A 97 9.54 -20.30 1.80
C THR A 97 8.17 -20.89 1.54
N SER A 98 8.14 -21.90 0.68
CA SER A 98 7.06 -22.87 0.60
C SER A 98 6.83 -23.46 2.00
N SER A 99 5.60 -23.42 2.48
CA SER A 99 5.13 -23.87 3.80
C SER A 99 5.28 -22.84 4.95
N SER A 100 4.14 -22.58 5.61
CA SER A 100 3.91 -21.70 6.77
C SER A 100 3.93 -20.19 6.50
N SER A 101 2.74 -19.57 6.58
CA SER A 101 2.46 -18.15 6.39
C SER A 101 3.36 -17.23 7.22
N PRO A 102 4.25 -16.43 6.60
CA PRO A 102 4.71 -15.18 7.18
C PRO A 102 3.85 -14.09 6.54
N GLY A 103 2.83 -13.61 7.27
CA GLY A 103 1.96 -12.54 6.78
C GLY A 103 2.83 -11.39 6.24
N ARG A 104 2.78 -11.17 4.92
CA ARG A 104 3.51 -10.10 4.24
C ARG A 104 3.11 -8.79 4.91
N ALA A 105 3.95 -8.27 5.78
CA ALA A 105 3.56 -7.17 6.65
C ALA A 105 3.35 -5.90 5.81
N CYS A 106 2.26 -5.18 6.04
CA CYS A 106 2.03 -3.87 5.43
C CYS A 106 2.57 -2.77 6.34
N ARG A 107 3.16 -1.72 5.74
CA ARG A 107 3.74 -0.58 6.44
C ARG A 107 3.42 0.73 5.73
N SER A 108 3.36 1.79 6.52
CA SER A 108 3.33 3.16 6.00
C SER A 108 4.72 3.54 5.49
N ARG A 109 4.83 4.01 4.25
CA ARG A 109 6.08 4.52 3.67
C ARG A 109 5.81 5.69 2.72
N ARG A 110 6.74 6.64 2.66
CA ARG A 110 6.78 7.61 1.56
C ARG A 110 7.44 6.93 0.36
N THR A 111 6.68 6.69 -0.70
CA THR A 111 7.26 6.21 -1.97
C THR A 111 7.89 7.38 -2.73
N PRO A 112 9.05 7.16 -3.41
CA PRO A 112 9.70 8.20 -4.21
C PRO A 112 8.79 8.80 -5.29
#